data_AF-A0A7V4NF92-F1
#
_entry.id   AF-A0A7V4NF92-F1
#
_cell.length_a   1.000
_cell.length_b   1.000
_cell.length_c   1.000
_cell.angle_alpha   90.00
_cell.angle_beta   90.00
_cell.angle_gamma   90.00
#
_symmetry.space_group_name_H-M   'P 1'
#
loop_
_entity.id
_entity.type
_entity.pdbx_description
1 polymer ?
#
loop_
_entity_poly.entity_id
_entity_poly.type
_entity_poly.pdbx_seq_one_letter_code
_entity_poly.pdbx_strand_id
1 'polypeptide(L)'
;MQKELCRFVDYIIEVENKRAAIYISDELVYKPAIVRFQGQEIYRGRLPHVLFLQLPAHMSPEVVGFQLHIKTVLFSELRHANKNDAEEPREYLIF
;
A
#
# COMPACT_ATOMS: atom_id res chain seq x y z
N MET A 1 -19.88 4.64 -14.51
CA MET A 1 -18.44 4.30 -14.53
C MET A 1 -18.32 2.81 -14.30
N GLN A 2 -17.37 2.14 -14.95
CA GLN A 2 -17.19 0.70 -14.86
C GLN A 2 -16.23 0.37 -13.72
N LYS A 3 -16.65 -0.55 -12.86
CA LYS A 3 -15.88 -1.06 -11.73
C LYS A 3 -15.27 -2.39 -12.15
N GLU A 4 -13.98 -2.56 -11.91
CA GLU A 4 -13.22 -3.76 -12.27
C GLU A 4 -12.70 -4.44 -11.01
N LEU A 5 -12.67 -5.77 -11.00
CA LEU A 5 -12.28 -6.56 -9.83
C LEU A 5 -11.44 -7.76 -10.24
N CYS A 6 -10.34 -7.99 -9.52
CA CYS A 6 -9.50 -9.16 -9.67
C CYS A 6 -9.17 -9.77 -8.31
N ARG A 7 -9.14 -11.10 -8.22
CA ARG A 7 -8.84 -11.85 -7.00
C ARG A 7 -7.46 -12.49 -7.11
N PHE A 8 -6.66 -12.28 -6.09
CA PHE A 8 -5.37 -12.93 -5.86
C PHE A 8 -5.49 -13.90 -4.67
N VAL A 9 -4.42 -14.64 -4.38
CA VAL A 9 -4.42 -15.64 -3.28
C VAL A 9 -4.74 -14.97 -1.95
N ASP A 10 -4.04 -13.87 -1.63
CA ASP A 10 -4.13 -13.22 -0.31
C ASP A 10 -4.91 -11.91 -0.28
N TYR A 11 -5.40 -11.43 -1.42
CA TYR A 11 -6.12 -10.15 -1.49
C TYR A 11 -7.02 -10.07 -2.72
N ILE A 12 -7.99 -9.15 -2.65
CA ILE A 12 -8.86 -8.78 -3.77
C ILE A 12 -8.58 -7.32 -4.09
N ILE A 13 -8.45 -7.00 -5.39
CA ILE A 13 -8.28 -5.63 -5.85
C ILE A 13 -9.52 -5.23 -6.62
N GLU A 14 -10.09 -4.11 -6.19
CA GLU A 14 -11.15 -3.40 -6.88
C GLU A 14 -10.59 -2.08 -7.40
N VAL A 15 -10.86 -1.77 -8.67
CA VAL A 15 -10.54 -0.47 -9.26
C VAL A 15 -11.81 0.21 -9.73
N GLU A 16 -11.95 1.47 -9.34
CA GLU A 16 -12.96 2.38 -9.85
C GLU A 16 -12.27 3.69 -10.27
N ASN A 17 -12.26 3.97 -11.57
CA ASN A 17 -11.56 5.11 -12.17
C ASN A 17 -10.04 5.10 -11.91
N LYS A 18 -9.59 6.02 -11.05
CA LYS A 18 -8.20 6.19 -10.61
C LYS A 18 -8.03 5.84 -9.13
N ARG A 19 -8.91 5.01 -8.57
CA ARG A 19 -8.85 4.57 -7.18
C ARG A 19 -8.84 3.07 -7.13
N ALA A 20 -7.97 2.51 -6.31
CA ALA A 20 -7.96 1.08 -6.01
C ALA A 20 -8.29 0.85 -4.53
N ALA A 21 -9.12 -0.14 -4.25
CA ALA A 21 -9.32 -0.72 -2.93
C ALA A 21 -8.74 -2.14 -2.92
N ILE A 22 -7.83 -2.40 -2.00
CA ILE A 22 -7.17 -3.69 -1.83
C ILE A 22 -7.70 -4.29 -0.52
N TYR A 23 -8.51 -5.32 -0.64
CA TYR A 23 -9.07 -6.06 0.48
C TYR A 23 -8.13 -7.21 0.83
N ILE A 24 -7.61 -7.22 2.05
CA ILE A 24 -6.56 -8.14 2.51
C ILE A 24 -7.20 -9.32 3.25
N SER A 25 -6.68 -10.53 3.03
CA SER A 25 -7.16 -11.73 3.73
C SER A 25 -6.91 -11.65 5.23
N ASP A 26 -7.82 -12.24 6.03
CA ASP A 26 -7.69 -12.30 7.49
C ASP A 26 -6.36 -12.90 7.96
N GLU A 27 -5.75 -13.78 7.17
CA GLU A 27 -4.46 -14.39 7.45
C GLU A 27 -3.28 -13.40 7.40
N LEU A 28 -3.40 -12.35 6.59
CA LEU A 28 -2.39 -11.29 6.46
C LEU A 28 -2.72 -10.06 7.31
N VAL A 29 -4.00 -9.83 7.60
CA VAL A 29 -4.42 -8.72 8.44
C VAL A 29 -3.71 -8.80 9.81
N TYR A 30 -3.36 -7.63 10.32
CA TYR A 30 -2.58 -7.44 11.55
C TYR A 30 -1.12 -7.92 11.49
N LYS A 31 -0.68 -8.62 10.45
CA LYS A 31 0.74 -8.95 10.29
C LYS A 31 1.53 -7.66 10.04
N PRO A 32 2.68 -7.47 10.73
CA PRO A 32 3.62 -6.41 10.38
C PRO A 32 4.09 -6.58 8.94
N ALA A 33 3.92 -5.54 8.13
CA ALA A 33 4.28 -5.56 6.72
C ALA A 33 4.73 -4.18 6.23
N ILE A 34 5.45 -4.21 5.12
CA ILE A 34 5.75 -3.05 4.29
C ILE A 34 5.06 -3.29 2.94
N VAL A 35 4.22 -2.34 2.52
CA VAL A 35 3.57 -2.36 1.22
C VAL A 35 4.24 -1.36 0.31
N ARG A 36 4.57 -1.81 -0.89
CA ARG A 36 5.09 -0.97 -1.96
C ARG A 36 4.15 -0.98 -3.15
N PHE A 37 4.02 0.16 -3.81
CA PHE A 37 3.35 0.29 -5.09
C PHE A 37 4.28 1.03 -6.05
N GLN A 38 4.51 0.48 -7.24
CA GLN A 38 5.48 1.03 -8.20
C GLN A 38 6.88 1.25 -7.60
N GLY A 39 7.30 0.34 -6.72
CA GLY A 39 8.59 0.40 -6.02
C GLY A 39 8.64 1.40 -4.84
N GLN A 40 7.65 2.26 -4.67
CA GLN A 40 7.58 3.22 -3.57
C GLN A 40 6.90 2.60 -2.35
N GLU A 41 7.44 2.83 -1.15
CA GLU A 41 6.79 2.46 0.10
C GLU A 41 5.57 3.36 0.34
N ILE A 42 4.39 2.74 0.36
CA ILE A 42 3.10 3.42 0.53
C ILE A 42 2.46 3.13 1.89
N TYR A 43 2.91 2.07 2.56
CA TYR A 43 2.42 1.70 3.88
C TYR A 43 3.47 0.90 4.64
N ARG A 44 3.62 1.20 5.94
CA ARG A 44 4.41 0.42 6.90
C ARG A 44 3.63 0.31 8.19
N GLY A 45 3.40 -0.92 8.64
CA GLY A 45 2.64 -1.14 9.87
C GLY A 45 1.98 -2.51 9.88
N ARG A 46 0.93 -2.65 10.69
CA ARG A 46 0.10 -3.85 10.72
C ARG A 46 -0.96 -3.74 9.63
N LEU A 47 -0.97 -4.66 8.67
CA LEU A 47 -1.88 -4.58 7.53
C LEU A 47 -3.35 -4.39 7.97
N PRO A 48 -4.06 -3.37 7.44
CA PRO A 48 -5.49 -3.21 7.67
C PRO A 48 -6.28 -4.20 6.79
N HIS A 49 -7.58 -4.32 7.05
CA HIS A 49 -8.48 -5.08 6.18
C HIS A 49 -8.59 -4.50 4.77
N VAL A 50 -8.44 -3.18 4.64
CA VAL A 50 -8.53 -2.48 3.36
C VAL A 50 -7.43 -1.42 3.24
N LEU A 51 -6.72 -1.42 2.12
CA LEU A 51 -5.83 -0.34 1.70
C LEU A 51 -6.41 0.39 0.49
N PHE A 52 -6.42 1.72 0.54
CA PHE A 52 -6.87 2.56 -0.57
C PHE A 52 -5.69 3.22 -1.25
N LEU A 53 -5.65 3.16 -2.58
CA LEU A 53 -4.61 3.79 -3.40
C LEU A 53 -5.20 4.76 -4.42
N GLN A 54 -4.56 5.91 -4.55
CA GLN A 54 -4.77 6.81 -5.65
C GLN A 54 -3.85 6.40 -6.81
N LEU A 55 -4.46 6.03 -7.94
CA LEU A 55 -3.75 5.60 -9.14
C LEU A 55 -3.36 6.82 -9.99
N PRO A 56 -2.16 6.84 -10.61
CA PRO A 56 -1.72 7.97 -11.44
C PRO A 56 -2.50 8.04 -12.77
N ALA A 57 -2.96 6.90 -13.25
CA ALA A 57 -3.79 6.76 -14.44
C ALA A 57 -4.83 5.66 -14.21
N HIS A 58 -5.74 5.49 -15.16
CA HIS A 58 -6.61 4.32 -15.15
C HIS A 58 -5.76 3.05 -15.36
N MET A 59 -5.94 2.05 -14.50
CA MET A 59 -5.20 0.79 -14.52
C MET A 59 -6.17 -0.34 -14.23
N SER A 60 -6.03 -1.48 -14.90
CA SER A 60 -6.82 -2.67 -14.56
C SER A 60 -6.37 -3.22 -13.19
N PRO A 61 -7.24 -3.93 -12.46
CA PRO A 61 -6.89 -4.51 -11.17
C PRO A 61 -5.70 -5.49 -11.25
N GLU A 62 -5.48 -6.16 -12.39
CA GLU A 62 -4.31 -7.02 -12.64
C GLU A 62 -3.01 -6.21 -12.66
N VAL A 63 -3.00 -5.05 -13.33
CA VAL A 63 -1.84 -4.17 -13.39
C VAL A 63 -1.51 -3.63 -12.00
N VAL A 64 -2.55 -3.24 -11.24
CA VAL A 64 -2.37 -2.82 -9.85
C VAL A 64 -1.76 -3.95 -9.03
N GLY A 65 -2.27 -5.17 -9.15
CA GLY A 65 -1.73 -6.34 -8.44
C GLY A 65 -0.28 -6.67 -8.81
N PHE A 66 0.08 -6.55 -10.09
CA PHE A 66 1.46 -6.74 -10.54
C PHE A 66 2.43 -5.69 -9.96
N GLN A 67 1.96 -4.46 -9.75
CA GLN A 67 2.77 -3.36 -9.20
C GLN A 67 2.74 -3.27 -7.68
N LEU A 68 1.85 -4.03 -7.03
CA LEU A 68 1.64 -4.05 -5.59
C LEU A 68 2.47 -5.16 -4.94
N HIS A 69 3.41 -4.78 -4.08
CA HIS A 69 4.22 -5.72 -3.32
C HIS A 69 3.92 -5.60 -1.82
N ILE A 70 3.34 -6.64 -1.24
CA ILE A 70 3.12 -6.76 0.21
C ILE A 70 4.22 -7.68 0.76
N LYS A 71 5.13 -7.14 1.58
CA LYS A 71 6.17 -7.93 2.26
C LYS A 71 5.87 -7.98 3.75
N THR A 72 5.55 -9.15 4.30
CA THR A 72 5.51 -9.35 5.76
C THR A 72 6.91 -9.25 6.33
N VAL A 73 7.07 -8.57 7.46
CA VAL A 73 8.35 -8.31 8.12
C VAL A 73 8.26 -8.60 9.61
N LEU A 74 9.38 -8.67 10.32
CA LEU A 74 9.39 -8.76 11.77
C LEU A 74 8.92 -7.43 12.39
N PHE A 75 8.36 -7.48 13.60
CA PHE A 75 7.90 -6.26 14.29
C PHE A 75 9.05 -5.27 14.59
N SER A 76 10.28 -5.76 14.76
CA SER A 76 11.48 -4.91 14.89
C SER A 76 11.77 -4.10 13.63
N GLU A 77 11.46 -4.64 12.44
CA GLU A 77 11.64 -3.96 11.15
C GLU A 77 10.62 -2.85 10.91
N LEU A 78 9.55 -2.77 11.71
CA LEU A 78 8.66 -1.61 11.71
C LEU A 78 9.33 -0.37 12.32
N ARG A 79 10.38 -0.55 13.14
CA ARG A 79 11.12 0.57 13.72
C ARG A 79 12.18 1.05 12.72
N HIS A 80 12.00 2.31 12.28
CA HIS A 80 12.82 3.13 11.40
C HIS A 80 12.45 3.18 9.90
N ALA A 81 12.00 4.38 9.50
CA ALA A 81 12.76 5.23 8.57
C ALA A 81 13.13 6.53 9.30
N ASN A 82 14.14 6.51 10.18
CA ASN A 82 15.21 7.53 10.27
C ASN A 82 16.12 7.31 11.47
N LYS A 83 17.44 7.30 11.24
CA LYS A 83 18.45 7.64 12.24
C LYS A 83 19.72 8.27 11.64
N ASN A 84 19.68 8.74 10.39
CA ASN A 84 20.83 9.40 9.74
C ASN A 84 20.51 10.66 8.90
N ASP A 85 19.27 11.07 8.69
CA ASP A 85 19.01 12.43 8.15
C ASP A 85 18.78 13.41 9.30
N ALA A 86 19.86 13.72 10.01
CA ALA A 86 19.98 14.97 10.72
C ALA A 86 20.40 16.03 9.69
N GLU A 87 19.45 16.77 9.12
CA GLU A 87 19.64 18.18 8.76
C GLU A 87 18.31 18.87 8.40
N GLU A 88 18.03 19.90 9.21
CA GLU A 88 17.07 21.01 9.07
C GLU A 88 15.54 20.78 9.22
N PRO A 89 14.87 21.60 10.06
CA PRO A 89 13.42 21.63 10.13
C PRO A 89 12.91 22.44 8.93
N ARG A 90 12.38 21.76 7.90
CA ARG A 90 11.54 22.44 6.91
C ARG A 90 10.15 22.56 7.50
N GLU A 91 9.78 23.80 7.83
CA GLU A 91 8.41 24.20 8.12
C GLU A 91 7.51 23.77 6.94
N TYR A 92 6.60 22.84 7.18
CA TYR A 92 5.57 22.49 6.21
C TYR A 92 4.43 23.51 6.34
N LEU A 93 4.36 24.44 5.39
CA LEU A 93 3.15 25.25 5.14
C LEU A 93 2.09 24.36 4.50
N ILE A 94 0.91 24.34 5.12
CA ILE A 94 -0.30 23.67 4.63
C ILE A 94 -1.05 24.66 3.71
N PHE A 95 -1.31 24.24 2.46
CA PHE A 95 -2.41 24.72 1.62
C PHE A 95 -3.04 23.55 0.88
#